data_AF-A0A2N6CLW8-F1
#
_entry.id   AF-A0A2N6CLW8-F1
#
_cell.length_a   1.000
_cell.length_b   1.000
_cell.length_c   1.000
_cell.angle_alpha   90.00
_cell.angle_beta   90.00
_cell.angle_gamma   90.00
#
_symmetry.space_group_name_H-M   'P 1'
#
loop_
_entity.id
_entity.type
_entity.pdbx_description
1 polymer ?
#
loop_
_entity_poly.entity_id
_entity_poly.type
_entity_poly.pdbx_seq_one_letter_code
_entity_poly.pdbx_strand_id
1 'polypeptide(L)'
;MAGADIRNDADRADAWTVADAAELYRINVWSDGFFVVNDKGHVAVRPFEDEALSIDVMDVVAEARRRNVGFPLLLRFQEVLRARVRRLCQSFADAIADSGYGNEYRAVYPIKVNQLHEVVEEVLDAGKPYGLGLECGSKAELVATLPHLGSDETLLICNGVKDPSMLALILSAQRLGKNVIPVMEKYAEFEQLTGLAEEAGATTRFGVRIRLRTAGAGRWADSGGYRSKFGISLPELIELVGRLEAIGGGHEFVLLHFHLGSQISDIQRLKQAAKEVAQIYADL
;
A
#
# COMPACT_ATOMS: atom_id res chain seq x y z
N MET A 1 74.56 25.96 2.14
CA MET A 1 73.29 26.55 2.60
C MET A 1 72.20 26.02 1.70
N ALA A 2 71.40 25.08 2.19
CA ALA A 2 70.29 24.48 1.47
C ALA A 2 69.07 25.42 1.57
N GLY A 3 68.59 25.91 0.43
CA GLY A 3 67.28 26.53 0.33
C GLY A 3 66.25 25.43 0.07
N ALA A 4 65.49 25.07 1.10
CA ALA A 4 64.38 24.14 0.97
C ALA A 4 63.20 24.85 0.29
N ASP A 5 62.75 24.25 -0.81
CA ASP A 5 61.53 24.53 -1.55
C ASP A 5 60.33 24.26 -0.64
N ILE A 6 59.85 25.29 0.07
CA ILE A 6 58.59 25.21 0.83
C ILE A 6 57.46 25.35 -0.19
N ARG A 7 57.12 24.23 -0.82
CA ARG A 7 55.85 24.10 -1.52
C ARG A 7 54.74 24.30 -0.49
N ASN A 8 53.89 25.26 -0.80
CA ASN A 8 52.78 25.71 0.01
C ASN A 8 51.74 24.57 0.10
N ASP A 9 51.83 23.73 1.13
CA ASP A 9 50.90 22.63 1.44
C ASP A 9 49.53 23.13 1.95
N ALA A 10 49.23 24.43 1.80
CA ALA A 10 48.05 25.09 2.33
C ALA A 10 46.90 25.31 1.30
N ASP A 11 47.09 24.94 0.03
CA ASP A 11 46.08 25.11 -1.05
C ASP A 11 45.28 23.83 -1.40
N ARG A 12 45.39 22.77 -0.58
CA ARG A 12 44.45 21.64 -0.63
C ARG A 12 43.42 21.77 0.50
N ALA A 13 42.55 22.77 0.40
CA ALA A 13 41.20 22.59 0.93
C ALA A 13 40.62 21.39 0.16
N ASP A 14 40.23 20.32 0.85
CA ASP A 14 39.74 19.08 0.25
C ASP A 14 38.77 19.38 -0.91
N ALA A 15 39.17 19.00 -2.12
CA ALA A 15 38.40 19.30 -3.32
C ALA A 15 37.07 18.55 -3.25
N TRP A 16 35.95 19.29 -3.23
CA TRP A 16 34.61 18.75 -3.16
C TRP A 16 34.37 17.64 -4.20
N THR A 17 33.91 16.48 -3.72
CA THR A 17 33.69 15.27 -4.52
C THR A 17 32.22 14.90 -4.61
N VAL A 18 31.89 13.96 -5.51
CA VAL A 18 30.54 13.36 -5.59
C VAL A 18 30.17 12.61 -4.31
N ALA A 19 31.16 12.06 -3.60
CA ALA A 19 30.95 11.39 -2.32
C ALA A 19 30.53 12.39 -1.25
N ASP A 20 31.16 13.57 -1.20
CA ASP A 20 30.79 14.66 -0.28
C ASP A 20 29.35 15.13 -0.53
N ALA A 21 28.93 15.22 -1.79
CA ALA A 21 27.55 15.54 -2.14
C ALA A 21 26.55 14.44 -1.70
N ALA A 22 26.86 13.16 -1.96
CA ALA A 22 26.02 12.05 -1.55
C ALA A 22 25.89 11.95 -0.03
N GLU A 23 26.97 12.25 0.71
CA GLU A 23 27.00 12.29 2.18
C GLU A 23 26.21 13.50 2.72
N LEU A 24 26.51 14.71 2.24
CA LEU A 24 25.84 15.94 2.69
C LEU A 24 24.32 15.86 2.52
N TYR A 25 23.85 15.39 1.36
CA TYR A 25 22.42 15.24 1.07
C TYR A 25 21.83 13.89 1.51
N ARG A 26 22.66 13.02 2.12
CA ARG A 26 22.31 11.70 2.64
C ARG A 26 21.53 10.85 1.63
N ILE A 27 21.89 10.94 0.35
CA ILE A 27 21.16 10.27 -0.75
C ILE A 27 21.04 8.77 -0.51
N ASN A 28 22.11 8.14 -0.03
CA ASN A 28 22.13 6.70 0.25
C ASN A 28 21.22 6.27 1.41
N VAL A 29 20.73 7.21 2.23
CA VAL A 29 19.87 6.91 3.39
C VAL A 29 18.40 6.78 3.00
N TRP A 30 17.92 7.63 2.08
CA TRP A 30 16.50 7.71 1.73
C TRP A 30 16.18 7.18 0.34
N SER A 31 17.16 7.12 -0.57
CA SER A 31 16.93 6.76 -1.98
C SER A 31 16.61 5.30 -2.20
N ASP A 32 16.98 4.45 -1.24
CA ASP A 32 16.81 3.00 -1.32
C ASP A 32 17.41 2.39 -2.60
N GLY A 33 18.51 2.99 -3.08
CA GLY A 33 19.23 2.58 -4.29
C GLY A 33 18.68 3.16 -5.60
N PHE A 34 17.48 3.75 -5.60
CA PHE A 34 16.84 4.29 -6.81
C PHE A 34 17.41 5.63 -7.27
N PHE A 35 18.04 6.39 -6.38
CA PHE A 35 18.60 7.70 -6.69
C PHE A 35 20.06 7.77 -6.24
N VAL A 36 20.92 8.27 -7.10
CA VAL A 36 22.37 8.38 -6.85
C VAL A 36 22.91 9.72 -7.35
N VAL A 37 24.11 10.09 -6.91
CA VAL A 37 24.92 11.14 -7.56
C VAL A 37 25.82 10.46 -8.58
N ASN A 38 25.73 10.84 -9.85
CA ASN A 38 26.58 10.28 -10.92
C ASN A 38 27.96 10.97 -10.98
N ASP A 39 28.85 10.50 -11.85
CA ASP A 39 30.22 11.02 -12.01
C ASP A 39 30.28 12.50 -12.46
N LYS A 40 29.17 13.05 -12.98
CA LYS A 40 29.04 14.46 -13.32
C LYS A 40 28.58 15.33 -12.14
N GLY A 41 28.29 14.73 -10.98
CA GLY A 41 27.71 15.41 -9.82
C GLY A 41 26.21 15.66 -9.93
N HIS A 42 25.52 15.04 -10.90
CA HIS A 42 24.07 15.17 -11.08
C HIS A 42 23.32 14.07 -10.34
N VAL A 43 22.06 14.35 -9.97
CA VAL A 43 21.13 13.30 -9.54
C VAL A 43 20.79 12.42 -10.73
N ALA A 44 20.93 11.11 -10.56
CA ALA A 44 20.51 10.12 -11.53
C ALA A 44 19.57 9.10 -10.90
N VAL A 45 18.69 8.53 -11.72
CA VAL A 45 17.72 7.50 -11.32
C VAL A 45 18.16 6.15 -11.84
N ARG A 46 18.17 5.15 -10.96
CA ARG A 46 18.44 3.74 -11.24
C ARG A 46 17.13 2.97 -11.07
N PRO A 47 16.32 2.85 -12.13
CA PRO A 47 15.01 2.21 -12.04
C PRO A 47 15.06 0.69 -11.79
N PHE A 48 16.19 0.05 -12.09
CA PHE A 48 16.41 -1.37 -11.93
C PHE A 48 17.42 -1.64 -10.81
N GLU A 49 17.35 -2.84 -10.23
CA GLU A 49 18.42 -3.38 -9.37
C GLU A 49 19.68 -3.75 -10.20
N ASP A 50 19.58 -3.72 -11.53
CA ASP A 50 20.71 -3.83 -12.46
C ASP A 50 21.40 -2.46 -12.61
N GLU A 51 22.68 -2.41 -12.22
CA GLU A 51 23.50 -1.19 -12.16
C GLU A 51 23.73 -0.54 -13.53
N ALA A 52 23.50 -1.26 -14.63
CA ALA A 52 23.87 -0.79 -15.97
C ALA A 52 23.01 0.38 -16.48
N LEU A 53 21.76 0.53 -16.02
CA LEU A 53 20.87 1.61 -16.49
C LEU A 53 20.76 2.73 -15.45
N SER A 54 21.26 3.90 -15.82
CA SER A 54 21.21 5.13 -15.02
C SER A 54 20.72 6.30 -15.87
N ILE A 55 19.67 6.98 -15.42
CA ILE A 55 19.05 8.12 -16.11
C ILE A 55 19.47 9.41 -15.40
N ASP A 56 20.28 10.24 -16.05
CA ASP A 56 20.64 11.56 -15.52
C ASP A 56 19.42 12.50 -15.57
N VAL A 57 18.99 13.02 -14.42
CA VAL A 57 17.81 13.90 -14.32
C VAL A 57 18.02 15.20 -15.10
N MET A 58 19.27 15.69 -15.18
CA MET A 58 19.57 16.92 -15.91
C MET A 58 19.41 16.73 -17.42
N ASP A 59 19.73 15.54 -17.95
CA ASP A 59 19.51 15.20 -19.35
C ASP A 59 18.00 15.13 -19.68
N VAL A 60 17.19 14.57 -18.78
CA VAL A 60 15.72 14.56 -18.91
C VAL A 60 15.14 15.97 -18.91
N VAL A 61 15.62 16.85 -18.02
CA VAL A 61 15.19 18.25 -17.95
C VAL A 61 15.61 19.02 -19.21
N ALA A 62 16.82 18.80 -19.72
CA ALA A 62 17.30 19.41 -20.95
C ALA A 62 16.45 18.98 -22.17
N GLU A 63 16.13 17.69 -22.26
CA GLU A 63 15.25 17.16 -23.31
C GLU A 63 13.83 17.72 -23.22
N ALA A 64 13.26 17.80 -22.01
CA ALA A 64 11.95 18.40 -21.79
C ALA A 64 11.90 19.86 -22.28
N ARG A 65 12.95 20.64 -21.99
CA ARG A 65 13.10 22.02 -22.50
C ARG A 65 13.20 22.07 -24.02
N ARG A 66 13.99 21.18 -24.63
CA ARG A 66 14.11 21.08 -26.11
C ARG A 66 12.76 20.78 -26.77
N ARG A 67 11.89 20.04 -26.08
CA ARG A 67 10.52 19.74 -26.50
C ARG A 67 9.49 20.81 -26.12
N ASN A 68 9.92 21.97 -25.64
CA ASN A 68 9.06 23.08 -25.17
C ASN A 68 8.07 22.67 -24.06
N VAL A 69 8.45 21.72 -23.20
CA VAL A 69 7.67 21.39 -22.00
C VAL A 69 7.91 22.49 -20.95
N GLY A 70 6.83 23.12 -20.49
CA GLY A 70 6.87 24.18 -19.49
C GLY A 70 7.19 23.68 -18.07
N PHE A 71 7.64 24.60 -17.22
CA PHE A 71 7.84 24.37 -15.79
C PHE A 71 6.68 24.97 -14.98
N PRO A 72 6.34 24.42 -13.79
CA PRO A 72 7.00 23.30 -13.11
C PRO A 72 6.75 21.93 -13.79
N LEU A 73 7.76 21.05 -13.74
CA LEU A 73 7.71 19.71 -14.33
C LEU A 73 7.67 18.65 -13.22
N LEU A 74 6.76 17.68 -13.34
CA LEU A 74 6.71 16.50 -12.48
C LEU A 74 7.24 15.29 -13.27
N LEU A 75 8.36 14.73 -12.82
CA LEU A 75 8.92 13.51 -13.38
C LEU A 75 8.41 12.29 -12.62
N ARG A 76 7.85 11.32 -13.34
CA ARG A 76 7.41 10.04 -12.79
C ARG A 76 8.28 8.92 -13.37
N PHE A 77 8.87 8.11 -12.49
CA PHE A 77 9.65 6.95 -12.88
C PHE A 77 8.85 5.68 -12.59
N GLN A 78 8.12 5.18 -13.61
CA GLN A 78 7.24 4.02 -13.46
C GLN A 78 8.01 2.77 -13.02
N GLU A 79 9.22 2.58 -13.51
CA GLU A 79 10.03 1.43 -13.09
C GLU A 79 10.42 1.44 -11.61
N VAL A 80 10.62 2.62 -11.00
CA VAL A 80 10.80 2.71 -9.53
C VAL A 80 9.57 2.17 -8.80
N LEU A 81 8.37 2.51 -9.29
CA LEU A 81 7.12 2.01 -8.73
C LEU A 81 7.01 0.48 -8.89
N ARG A 82 7.31 -0.05 -10.09
CA ARG A 82 7.30 -1.49 -10.37
C ARG A 82 8.30 -2.24 -9.49
N ALA A 83 9.52 -1.72 -9.33
CA ALA A 83 10.54 -2.30 -8.47
C ALA A 83 10.11 -2.33 -6.99
N ARG A 84 9.49 -1.25 -6.49
CA ARG A 84 8.95 -1.21 -5.12
C ARG A 84 7.85 -2.24 -4.88
N VAL A 85 6.96 -2.45 -5.86
CA VAL A 85 5.93 -3.50 -5.79
C VAL A 85 6.57 -4.89 -5.72
N ARG A 86 7.50 -5.19 -6.64
CA ARG A 86 8.20 -6.49 -6.67
C ARG A 86 8.95 -6.75 -5.37
N ARG A 87 9.72 -5.77 -4.89
CA ARG A 87 10.50 -5.90 -3.65
C ARG A 87 9.61 -6.15 -2.43
N LEU A 88 8.45 -5.49 -2.35
CA LEU A 88 7.48 -5.76 -1.28
C LEU A 88 6.97 -7.19 -1.34
N CYS A 89 6.48 -7.63 -2.50
CA CYS A 89 5.94 -8.97 -2.68
C CYS A 89 7.00 -10.06 -2.43
N GLN A 90 8.22 -9.86 -2.95
CA GLN A 90 9.33 -10.79 -2.74
C GLN A 90 9.72 -10.89 -1.25
N SER A 91 9.77 -9.76 -0.53
CA SER A 91 10.09 -9.77 0.90
C SER A 91 9.11 -10.63 1.72
N PHE A 92 7.83 -10.64 1.35
CA PHE A 92 6.83 -11.51 1.97
C PHE A 92 6.95 -12.97 1.50
N ALA A 93 7.26 -13.21 0.23
CA ALA A 93 7.50 -14.56 -0.29
C ALA A 93 8.69 -15.23 0.41
N ASP A 94 9.79 -14.50 0.60
CA ASP A 94 10.97 -14.96 1.32
C ASP A 94 10.63 -15.28 2.78
N ALA A 95 9.92 -14.38 3.47
CA ALA A 95 9.49 -14.60 4.86
C ALA A 95 8.54 -15.81 5.01
N ILE A 96 7.67 -16.06 4.03
CA ILE A 96 6.80 -17.25 3.99
C ILE A 96 7.63 -18.52 3.85
N ALA A 97 8.59 -18.54 2.93
CA ALA A 97 9.48 -19.67 2.72
C ALA A 97 10.33 -19.96 3.97
N ASP A 98 10.95 -18.93 4.55
CA ASP A 98 11.81 -19.04 5.74
C ASP A 98 11.05 -19.51 6.99
N SER A 99 9.77 -19.16 7.10
CA SER A 99 8.92 -19.56 8.23
C SER A 99 8.14 -20.86 8.01
N GLY A 100 8.14 -21.41 6.79
CA GLY A 100 7.32 -22.56 6.42
C GLY A 100 5.82 -22.29 6.49
N TYR A 101 5.39 -21.06 6.25
CA TYR A 101 3.97 -20.68 6.30
C TYR A 101 3.19 -21.30 5.15
N GLY A 102 2.12 -22.04 5.45
CA GLY A 102 1.38 -22.86 4.48
C GLY A 102 0.33 -22.13 3.64
N ASN A 103 0.38 -20.79 3.57
CA ASN A 103 -0.59 -19.98 2.83
C ASN A 103 0.12 -18.81 2.14
N GLU A 104 -0.62 -18.02 1.36
CA GLU A 104 -0.08 -16.97 0.49
C GLU A 104 -0.14 -15.57 1.11
N TYR A 105 0.72 -14.68 0.60
CA TYR A 105 0.63 -13.24 0.80
C TYR A 105 0.08 -12.57 -0.45
N ARG A 106 -0.94 -11.74 -0.27
CA ARG A 106 -1.53 -10.94 -1.35
C ARG A 106 -1.45 -9.46 -1.00
N ALA A 107 -0.64 -8.71 -1.74
CA ALA A 107 -0.59 -7.26 -1.61
C ALA A 107 -1.88 -6.61 -2.15
N VAL A 108 -2.29 -5.51 -1.54
CA VAL A 108 -3.44 -4.73 -1.99
C VAL A 108 -3.08 -3.25 -2.01
N TYR A 109 -3.26 -2.58 -3.15
CA TYR A 109 -2.90 -1.17 -3.33
C TYR A 109 -4.09 -0.24 -3.01
N PRO A 110 -4.01 0.56 -1.92
CA PRO A 110 -5.05 1.51 -1.58
C PRO A 110 -4.98 2.75 -2.48
N ILE A 111 -5.93 2.88 -3.42
CA ILE A 111 -5.86 3.92 -4.46
C ILE A 111 -5.99 5.33 -3.90
N LYS A 112 -6.48 5.48 -2.66
CA LYS A 112 -6.51 6.76 -1.93
C LYS A 112 -5.16 7.48 -1.88
N VAL A 113 -4.06 6.74 -2.01
CA VAL A 113 -2.70 7.29 -1.99
C VAL A 113 -2.38 8.00 -3.32
N ASN A 114 -2.82 7.44 -4.45
CA ASN A 114 -2.69 8.05 -5.77
C ASN A 114 -3.64 7.33 -6.76
N GLN A 115 -4.71 8.02 -7.17
CA GLN A 115 -5.77 7.47 -8.03
C GLN A 115 -5.45 7.59 -9.53
N LEU A 116 -4.28 8.10 -9.91
CA LEU A 116 -3.95 8.27 -11.32
C LEU A 116 -3.91 6.92 -12.03
N HIS A 117 -4.61 6.86 -13.17
CA HIS A 117 -4.72 5.65 -13.98
C HIS A 117 -3.36 5.02 -14.28
N GLU A 118 -2.40 5.84 -14.74
CA GLU A 118 -1.01 5.45 -15.03
C GLU A 118 -0.24 4.89 -13.82
N VAL A 119 -0.64 5.20 -12.59
CA VAL A 119 -0.02 4.66 -11.37
C VAL A 119 -0.68 3.35 -10.98
N VAL A 120 -2.01 3.31 -11.03
CA VAL A 120 -2.79 2.10 -10.71
C VAL A 120 -2.45 0.97 -11.67
N GLU A 121 -2.35 1.24 -12.97
CA GLU A 121 -1.98 0.23 -13.97
C GLU A 121 -0.58 -0.34 -13.75
N GLU A 122 0.41 0.51 -13.49
CA GLU A 122 1.79 0.05 -13.25
C GLU A 122 1.92 -0.78 -11.98
N VAL A 123 1.17 -0.44 -10.92
CA VAL A 123 1.13 -1.23 -9.69
C VAL A 123 0.48 -2.59 -9.93
N LEU A 124 -0.65 -2.63 -10.64
CA LEU A 124 -1.33 -3.88 -10.97
C LEU A 124 -0.49 -4.78 -11.87
N ASP A 125 0.12 -4.22 -12.91
CA ASP A 125 0.94 -4.99 -13.85
C ASP A 125 2.17 -5.60 -13.15
N ALA A 126 2.91 -4.79 -12.36
CA ALA A 126 4.05 -5.29 -11.60
C ALA A 126 3.66 -6.31 -10.52
N GLY A 127 2.48 -6.17 -9.94
CA GLY A 127 1.96 -7.03 -8.88
C GLY A 127 1.22 -8.28 -9.36
N LYS A 128 0.89 -8.37 -10.66
CA LYS A 128 0.11 -9.47 -11.25
C LYS A 128 0.68 -10.87 -10.95
N PRO A 129 2.01 -11.12 -11.03
CA PRO A 129 2.58 -12.43 -10.68
C PRO A 129 2.36 -12.84 -9.22
N TYR A 130 2.07 -11.87 -8.34
CA TYR A 130 1.84 -12.06 -6.91
C TYR A 130 0.36 -11.94 -6.53
N GLY A 131 -0.53 -11.91 -7.54
CA GLY A 131 -1.97 -11.74 -7.33
C GLY A 131 -2.38 -10.38 -6.75
N LEU A 132 -1.56 -9.33 -6.87
CA LEU A 132 -1.86 -8.02 -6.25
C LEU A 132 -3.29 -7.52 -6.56
N GLY A 133 -3.98 -7.03 -5.53
CA GLY A 133 -5.32 -6.45 -5.61
C GLY A 133 -5.36 -4.94 -5.41
N LEU A 134 -6.56 -4.38 -5.41
CA LEU A 134 -6.81 -2.96 -5.13
C LEU A 134 -7.64 -2.78 -3.86
N GLU A 135 -7.51 -1.61 -3.24
CA GLU A 135 -8.39 -1.15 -2.17
C GLU A 135 -9.00 0.20 -2.53
N CYS A 136 -10.27 0.36 -2.21
CA CYS A 136 -10.99 1.62 -2.28
C CYS A 136 -11.60 1.96 -0.92
N GLY A 137 -11.62 3.25 -0.58
CA GLY A 137 -12.13 3.76 0.69
C GLY A 137 -13.39 4.61 0.57
N SER A 138 -13.98 4.70 -0.63
CA SER A 138 -15.19 5.49 -0.89
C SER A 138 -15.96 4.99 -2.12
N LYS A 139 -17.22 5.44 -2.26
CA LYS A 139 -18.03 5.14 -3.46
C LYS A 139 -17.40 5.63 -4.77
N ALA A 140 -16.76 6.81 -4.75
CA ALA A 140 -16.08 7.33 -5.94
C ALA A 140 -14.86 6.47 -6.32
N GLU A 141 -14.09 6.05 -5.32
CA GLU A 141 -12.95 5.15 -5.52
C GLU A 141 -13.39 3.74 -5.95
N LEU A 142 -14.53 3.24 -5.45
CA LEU A 142 -15.13 2.00 -5.95
C LEU A 142 -15.41 2.10 -7.45
N VAL A 143 -16.08 3.16 -7.90
CA VAL A 143 -16.36 3.37 -9.33
C VAL A 143 -15.06 3.48 -10.14
N ALA A 144 -14.03 4.13 -9.60
CA ALA A 144 -12.73 4.26 -10.26
C ALA A 144 -11.95 2.94 -10.35
N THR A 145 -12.15 2.01 -9.40
CA THR A 145 -11.43 0.72 -9.35
C THR A 145 -12.10 -0.38 -10.19
N LEU A 146 -13.42 -0.32 -10.40
CA LEU A 146 -14.16 -1.35 -11.16
C LEU A 146 -13.59 -1.63 -12.57
N PRO A 147 -13.19 -0.63 -13.38
CA PRO A 147 -12.60 -0.88 -14.70
C PRO A 147 -11.29 -1.68 -14.67
N HIS A 148 -10.58 -1.66 -13.54
CA HIS A 148 -9.32 -2.38 -13.36
C HIS A 148 -9.51 -3.86 -12.99
N LEU A 149 -10.75 -4.30 -12.72
CA LEU A 149 -11.08 -5.70 -12.44
C LEU A 149 -11.21 -6.54 -13.72
N GLY A 150 -10.17 -6.51 -14.55
CA GLY A 150 -10.13 -7.22 -15.83
C GLY A 150 -10.21 -8.75 -15.68
N SER A 151 -9.68 -9.29 -14.57
CA SER A 151 -9.86 -10.67 -14.14
C SER A 151 -10.89 -10.74 -13.01
N ASP A 152 -11.70 -11.78 -12.97
CA ASP A 152 -12.61 -12.07 -11.86
C ASP A 152 -11.85 -12.41 -10.57
N GLU A 153 -10.59 -12.82 -10.69
CA GLU A 153 -9.70 -13.14 -9.57
C GLU A 153 -9.08 -11.90 -8.91
N THR A 154 -9.09 -10.74 -9.58
CA THR A 154 -8.51 -9.49 -9.06
C THR A 154 -9.27 -9.08 -7.80
N LEU A 155 -8.58 -9.15 -6.65
CA LEU A 155 -9.15 -8.79 -5.35
C LEU A 155 -9.37 -7.27 -5.28
N LEU A 156 -10.60 -6.88 -4.93
CA LEU A 156 -10.93 -5.51 -4.54
C LEU A 156 -11.44 -5.49 -3.10
N ILE A 157 -10.74 -4.80 -2.21
CA ILE A 157 -11.18 -4.56 -0.83
C ILE A 157 -11.89 -3.20 -0.77
N CYS A 158 -13.10 -3.16 -0.20
CA CYS A 158 -13.84 -1.90 -0.05
C CYS A 158 -13.96 -1.49 1.42
N ASN A 159 -13.16 -0.52 1.84
CA ASN A 159 -13.26 0.14 3.15
C ASN A 159 -14.09 1.42 3.09
N GLY A 160 -14.14 2.14 4.22
CA GLY A 160 -14.86 3.39 4.38
C GLY A 160 -16.35 3.20 4.65
N VAL A 161 -17.05 4.31 4.87
CA VAL A 161 -18.49 4.32 5.13
C VAL A 161 -19.23 3.87 3.88
N LYS A 162 -20.04 2.82 4.02
CA LYS A 162 -20.86 2.31 2.92
C LYS A 162 -22.30 2.76 3.12
N ASP A 163 -22.82 3.51 2.17
CA ASP A 163 -24.25 3.77 2.07
C ASP A 163 -24.95 2.60 1.34
N PRO A 164 -26.30 2.50 1.40
CA PRO A 164 -27.03 1.43 0.72
C PRO A 164 -26.74 1.34 -0.79
N SER A 165 -26.48 2.46 -1.46
CA SER A 165 -26.16 2.47 -2.90
C SER A 165 -24.79 1.85 -3.20
N MET A 166 -23.81 2.08 -2.32
CA MET A 166 -22.48 1.47 -2.40
C MET A 166 -22.56 -0.03 -2.13
N LEU A 167 -23.32 -0.44 -1.10
CA LEU A 167 -23.53 -1.87 -0.80
C LEU A 167 -24.24 -2.59 -1.95
N ALA A 168 -25.28 -1.99 -2.54
CA ALA A 168 -25.96 -2.56 -3.71
C ALA A 168 -25.03 -2.69 -4.93
N LEU A 169 -24.15 -1.72 -5.16
CA LEU A 169 -23.14 -1.79 -6.21
C LEU A 169 -22.12 -2.91 -5.97
N ILE A 170 -21.66 -3.06 -4.72
CA ILE A 170 -20.73 -4.13 -4.33
C ILE A 170 -21.39 -5.51 -4.51
N LEU A 171 -22.62 -5.69 -4.04
CA LEU A 171 -23.39 -6.92 -4.23
C LEU A 171 -23.58 -7.22 -5.72
N SER A 172 -23.86 -6.20 -6.54
CA SER A 172 -23.97 -6.38 -7.99
C SER A 172 -22.65 -6.85 -8.61
N ALA A 173 -21.52 -6.30 -8.19
CA ALA A 173 -20.20 -6.75 -8.64
C ALA A 173 -19.90 -8.20 -8.23
N GLN A 174 -20.24 -8.58 -7.00
CA GLN A 174 -20.11 -9.98 -6.53
C GLN A 174 -20.96 -10.94 -7.35
N ARG A 175 -22.20 -10.56 -7.68
CA ARG A 175 -23.11 -11.37 -8.52
C ARG A 175 -22.61 -11.51 -9.96
N LEU A 176 -21.78 -10.58 -10.44
CA LEU A 176 -21.09 -10.68 -11.72
C LEU A 176 -19.83 -11.55 -11.65
N GLY A 177 -19.53 -12.18 -10.51
CA GLY A 177 -18.36 -13.05 -10.31
C GLY A 177 -17.10 -12.30 -9.88
N LYS A 178 -17.14 -10.97 -9.71
CA LYS A 178 -15.96 -10.19 -9.32
C LYS A 178 -15.60 -10.46 -7.85
N ASN A 179 -14.30 -10.62 -7.59
CA ASN A 179 -13.75 -10.78 -6.25
C ASN A 179 -13.70 -9.45 -5.46
N VAL A 180 -14.88 -8.92 -5.13
CA VAL A 180 -15.05 -7.67 -4.37
C VAL A 180 -15.47 -7.99 -2.95
N ILE A 181 -14.69 -7.57 -1.95
CA ILE A 181 -14.92 -7.84 -0.53
C ILE A 181 -15.17 -6.52 0.21
N PRO A 182 -16.43 -6.20 0.57
CA PRO A 182 -16.73 -5.09 1.46
C PRO A 182 -16.26 -5.41 2.87
N VAL A 183 -15.54 -4.47 3.49
CA VAL A 183 -15.09 -4.60 4.88
C VAL A 183 -16.01 -3.81 5.78
N MET A 184 -16.80 -4.50 6.61
CA MET A 184 -17.73 -3.89 7.55
C MET A 184 -16.99 -3.05 8.58
N GLU A 185 -17.29 -1.76 8.63
CA GLU A 185 -16.73 -0.83 9.63
C GLU A 185 -17.75 -0.46 10.71
N LYS A 186 -19.03 -0.80 10.52
CA LYS A 186 -20.13 -0.65 11.47
C LYS A 186 -21.08 -1.83 11.38
N TYR A 187 -21.66 -2.25 12.50
CA TYR A 187 -22.59 -3.38 12.55
C TYR A 187 -23.81 -3.16 11.61
N ALA A 188 -24.28 -1.92 11.51
CA ALA A 188 -25.37 -1.57 10.59
C ALA A 188 -25.04 -1.81 9.10
N GLU A 189 -23.77 -1.78 8.69
CA GLU A 189 -23.38 -2.09 7.31
C GLU A 189 -23.57 -3.59 7.02
N PHE A 190 -23.33 -4.45 8.02
CA PHE A 190 -23.55 -5.89 7.92
C PHE A 190 -25.03 -6.18 7.72
N GLU A 191 -25.91 -5.68 8.60
CA GLU A 191 -27.36 -5.85 8.49
C GLU A 191 -27.93 -5.34 7.15
N GLN A 192 -27.41 -4.22 6.65
CA GLN A 192 -27.81 -3.69 5.35
C GLN A 192 -27.35 -4.57 4.19
N LEU A 193 -26.11 -5.06 4.22
CA LEU A 193 -25.57 -5.91 3.16
C LEU A 193 -26.29 -7.26 3.11
N THR A 194 -26.53 -7.89 4.26
CA THR A 194 -27.26 -9.16 4.34
C THR A 194 -28.72 -8.98 3.91
N GLY A 195 -29.40 -7.91 4.35
CA GLY A 195 -30.76 -7.61 3.90
C GLY A 195 -30.85 -7.42 2.37
N LEU A 196 -29.92 -6.66 1.78
CA LEU A 196 -29.85 -6.50 0.32
C LEU A 196 -29.58 -7.82 -0.41
N ALA A 197 -28.74 -8.68 0.15
CA ALA A 197 -28.45 -9.99 -0.41
C ALA A 197 -29.67 -10.92 -0.35
N GLU A 198 -30.38 -10.96 0.78
CA GLU A 198 -31.61 -11.72 0.98
C GLU A 198 -32.73 -11.26 0.03
N GLU A 199 -32.97 -9.95 -0.08
CA GLU A 199 -33.94 -9.37 -1.02
C GLU A 199 -33.63 -9.74 -2.49
N ALA A 200 -32.35 -9.84 -2.82
CA ALA A 200 -31.89 -10.22 -4.15
C ALA A 200 -31.83 -11.74 -4.39
N GLY A 201 -32.15 -12.56 -3.39
CA GLY A 201 -31.97 -14.02 -3.44
C GLY A 201 -30.50 -14.43 -3.69
N ALA A 202 -29.56 -13.65 -3.18
CA ALA A 202 -28.13 -13.79 -3.41
C ALA A 202 -27.36 -14.07 -2.12
N THR A 203 -26.14 -14.55 -2.28
CA THR A 203 -25.15 -14.68 -1.22
C THR A 203 -24.16 -13.52 -1.28
N THR A 204 -23.49 -13.22 -0.17
CA THR A 204 -22.46 -12.18 -0.12
C THR A 204 -21.25 -12.67 0.66
N ARG A 205 -20.08 -12.19 0.26
CA ARG A 205 -18.82 -12.40 0.98
C ARG A 205 -18.40 -11.06 1.55
N PHE A 206 -17.91 -11.02 2.78
CA PHE A 206 -17.52 -9.76 3.40
C PHE A 206 -16.37 -9.95 4.38
N GLY A 207 -15.71 -8.84 4.68
CA GLY A 207 -14.73 -8.75 5.76
C GLY A 207 -15.24 -7.91 6.92
N VAL A 208 -14.52 -7.94 8.03
CA VAL A 208 -14.81 -7.12 9.21
C VAL A 208 -13.56 -6.40 9.65
N ARG A 209 -13.65 -5.07 9.80
CA ARG A 209 -12.59 -4.28 10.41
C ARG A 209 -12.74 -4.31 11.92
N ILE A 210 -11.75 -4.79 12.66
CA ILE A 210 -11.81 -4.84 14.12
C ILE A 210 -11.21 -3.58 14.78
N ARG A 211 -11.82 -3.15 15.89
CA ARG A 211 -11.24 -2.13 16.77
C ARG A 211 -10.23 -2.79 17.72
N LEU A 212 -8.95 -2.53 17.50
CA LEU A 212 -7.89 -3.01 18.37
C LEU A 212 -7.84 -2.23 19.68
N ARG A 213 -7.47 -2.89 20.77
CA ARG A 213 -7.11 -2.25 22.04
C ARG A 213 -5.75 -1.56 21.93
N THR A 214 -4.85 -2.10 21.11
CA THR A 214 -3.56 -1.47 20.80
C THR A 214 -3.79 -0.14 20.08
N ALA A 215 -3.41 0.99 20.70
CA ALA A 215 -3.63 2.33 20.16
C ALA A 215 -2.56 2.74 19.12
N GLY A 216 -2.97 3.52 18.11
CA GLY A 216 -2.07 4.10 17.10
C GLY A 216 -1.03 5.08 17.69
N ALA A 217 -0.03 5.44 16.89
CA ALA A 217 1.00 6.45 17.23
C ALA A 217 0.76 7.77 16.47
N GLY A 218 1.17 8.89 17.07
CA GLY A 218 1.28 10.19 16.38
C GLY A 218 -0.04 10.94 16.21
N ARG A 219 -0.05 11.95 15.32
CA ARG A 219 -1.21 12.84 15.03
C ARG A 219 -2.45 12.10 14.49
N TRP A 220 -2.34 10.80 14.23
CA TRP A 220 -3.39 9.94 13.65
C TRP A 220 -3.86 8.82 14.60
N ALA A 221 -3.49 8.89 15.89
CA ALA A 221 -3.91 7.93 16.91
C ALA A 221 -5.44 7.82 17.05
N ASP A 222 -6.21 8.83 16.64
CA ASP A 222 -7.68 8.77 16.67
C ASP A 222 -8.27 7.93 15.52
N SER A 223 -7.47 7.57 14.50
CA SER A 223 -7.90 6.72 13.38
C SER A 223 -7.67 5.22 13.61
N GLY A 224 -6.85 4.86 14.63
CA GLY A 224 -6.49 3.48 14.98
C GLY A 224 -6.49 3.23 16.49
N GLY A 225 -7.18 2.18 16.94
CA GLY A 225 -7.35 1.82 18.35
C GLY A 225 -8.80 1.95 18.84
N TYR A 226 -9.05 1.65 20.12
CA TYR A 226 -10.38 1.53 20.72
C TYR A 226 -11.27 2.79 20.61
N ARG A 227 -10.66 3.98 20.44
CA ARG A 227 -11.35 5.26 20.27
C ARG A 227 -11.66 5.61 18.80
N SER A 228 -11.27 4.77 17.85
CA SER A 228 -11.57 5.00 16.43
C SER A 228 -13.08 4.94 16.19
N LYS A 229 -13.57 5.86 15.35
CA LYS A 229 -14.97 5.89 14.90
C LYS A 229 -15.30 4.77 13.91
N PHE A 230 -14.28 4.03 13.45
CA PHE A 230 -14.39 2.98 12.46
C PHE A 230 -13.93 1.64 13.04
N GLY A 231 -14.67 0.58 12.69
CA GLY A 231 -14.42 -0.78 13.09
C GLY A 231 -15.52 -1.34 13.99
N ILE A 232 -15.55 -2.65 14.10
CA ILE A 232 -16.43 -3.47 14.92
C ILE A 232 -15.68 -3.79 16.23
N SER A 233 -16.34 -3.61 17.37
CA SER A 233 -15.82 -4.02 18.67
C SER A 233 -15.94 -5.54 18.85
N LEU A 234 -15.20 -6.13 19.78
CA LEU A 234 -15.27 -7.58 20.02
C LEU A 234 -16.70 -8.07 20.37
N PRO A 235 -17.49 -7.37 21.20
CA PRO A 235 -18.89 -7.77 21.43
C PRO A 235 -19.74 -7.74 20.15
N GLU A 236 -19.64 -6.69 19.34
CA GLU A 236 -20.35 -6.59 18.05
C GLU A 236 -19.89 -7.68 17.06
N LEU A 237 -18.62 -8.10 17.11
CA LEU A 237 -18.08 -9.18 16.29
C LEU A 237 -18.67 -10.54 16.70
N ILE A 238 -18.75 -10.82 18.00
CA ILE A 238 -19.40 -12.04 18.53
C ILE A 238 -20.88 -12.07 18.14
N GLU A 239 -21.57 -10.94 18.25
CA GLU A 239 -22.97 -10.81 17.81
C GLU A 239 -23.11 -11.07 16.30
N LEU A 240 -22.23 -10.52 15.48
CA LEU A 240 -22.22 -10.73 14.02
C LEU A 240 -22.02 -12.21 13.66
N VAL A 241 -21.07 -12.89 14.32
CA VAL A 241 -20.85 -14.33 14.12
C VAL A 241 -22.07 -15.15 14.54
N GLY A 242 -22.63 -14.89 15.73
CA GLY A 242 -23.85 -15.56 16.18
C GLY A 242 -25.04 -15.32 15.26
N ARG A 243 -25.13 -14.13 14.65
CA ARG A 243 -26.14 -13.82 13.63
C ARG A 243 -25.93 -14.63 12.35
N LEU A 244 -24.70 -14.77 11.86
CA LEU A 244 -24.38 -15.62 10.71
C LEU A 244 -24.75 -17.09 10.95
N GLU A 245 -24.42 -17.62 12.14
CA GLU A 245 -24.79 -18.99 12.53
C GLU A 245 -26.31 -19.17 12.56
N ALA A 246 -27.05 -18.18 13.10
CA ALA A 246 -28.50 -18.22 13.18
C ALA A 246 -29.20 -18.16 11.80
N ILE A 247 -28.60 -17.48 10.82
CA ILE A 247 -29.09 -17.45 9.43
C ILE A 247 -28.91 -18.83 8.75
N GLY A 248 -27.98 -19.65 9.23
CA GLY A 248 -27.80 -21.04 8.76
C GLY A 248 -27.07 -21.19 7.43
N GLY A 249 -26.41 -20.13 6.94
CA GLY A 249 -25.57 -20.13 5.74
C GLY A 249 -25.97 -19.08 4.70
N GLY A 250 -25.19 -19.01 3.61
CA GLY A 250 -25.44 -18.09 2.48
C GLY A 250 -24.70 -16.76 2.54
N HIS A 251 -24.06 -16.40 3.65
CA HIS A 251 -23.15 -15.26 3.71
C HIS A 251 -21.80 -15.72 4.28
N GLU A 252 -20.71 -15.28 3.68
CA GLU A 252 -19.36 -15.72 4.04
C GLU A 252 -18.57 -14.57 4.68
N PHE A 253 -18.17 -14.76 5.93
CA PHE A 253 -17.18 -13.91 6.58
C PHE A 253 -15.78 -14.43 6.23
N VAL A 254 -15.07 -13.73 5.34
CA VAL A 254 -13.84 -14.24 4.68
C VAL A 254 -12.58 -13.44 4.99
N LEU A 255 -12.69 -12.30 5.67
CA LEU A 255 -11.56 -11.40 5.85
C LEU A 255 -11.60 -10.63 7.17
N LEU A 256 -10.61 -10.82 8.02
CA LEU A 256 -10.39 -9.97 9.19
C LEU A 256 -9.44 -8.82 8.83
N HIS A 257 -9.85 -7.58 9.11
CA HIS A 257 -9.10 -6.38 8.74
C HIS A 257 -8.77 -5.51 9.96
N PHE A 258 -7.62 -4.85 9.93
CA PHE A 258 -7.29 -3.80 10.88
C PHE A 258 -6.42 -2.73 10.22
N HIS A 259 -6.41 -1.52 10.79
CA HIS A 259 -5.57 -0.43 10.31
C HIS A 259 -5.03 0.38 11.48
N LEU A 260 -3.70 0.52 11.54
CA LEU A 260 -2.99 1.25 12.61
C LEU A 260 -2.77 2.73 12.30
N GLY A 261 -3.11 3.18 11.09
CA GLY A 261 -2.75 4.50 10.56
C GLY A 261 -1.54 4.44 9.63
N SER A 262 -1.23 5.58 9.03
CA SER A 262 -0.08 5.76 8.13
C SER A 262 1.21 6.06 8.89
N GLN A 263 2.36 5.77 8.27
CA GLN A 263 3.71 6.11 8.76
C GLN A 263 4.01 5.53 10.17
N ILE A 264 3.92 4.21 10.30
CA ILE A 264 4.28 3.51 11.54
C ILE A 264 5.80 3.57 11.71
N SER A 265 6.27 4.40 12.65
CA SER A 265 7.70 4.57 12.93
C SER A 265 8.29 3.54 13.90
N ASP A 266 7.43 2.78 14.59
CA ASP A 266 7.82 1.83 15.63
C ASP A 266 7.31 0.42 15.30
N ILE A 267 8.24 -0.48 15.00
CA ILE A 267 7.96 -1.88 14.64
C ILE A 267 7.29 -2.67 15.78
N GLN A 268 7.51 -2.31 17.04
CA GLN A 268 6.91 -3.04 18.17
C GLN A 268 5.39 -2.90 18.19
N ARG A 269 4.87 -1.75 17.73
CA ARG A 269 3.43 -1.52 17.61
C ARG A 269 2.80 -2.42 16.55
N LEU A 270 3.47 -2.57 15.41
CA LEU A 270 3.01 -3.48 14.36
C LEU A 270 2.96 -4.92 14.88
N LYS A 271 4.01 -5.35 15.61
CA LYS A 271 4.07 -6.69 16.21
C LYS A 271 2.94 -6.93 17.23
N GLN A 272 2.70 -5.96 18.11
CA GLN A 272 1.64 -6.07 19.12
C GLN A 272 0.25 -6.16 18.48
N ALA A 273 -0.03 -5.32 17.49
CA ALA A 273 -1.29 -5.34 16.76
C ALA A 273 -1.48 -6.64 15.97
N ALA A 274 -0.44 -7.10 15.24
CA ALA A 274 -0.50 -8.36 14.51
C ALA A 274 -0.76 -9.55 15.44
N LYS A 275 -0.14 -9.56 16.64
CA LYS A 275 -0.40 -10.58 17.66
C LYS A 275 -1.84 -10.54 18.18
N GLU A 276 -2.37 -9.35 18.46
CA GLU A 276 -3.76 -9.17 18.90
C GLU A 276 -4.75 -9.67 17.84
N VAL A 277 -4.55 -9.29 16.57
CA VAL A 277 -5.40 -9.69 15.44
C VAL A 277 -5.31 -11.19 15.19
N ALA A 278 -4.10 -11.77 15.24
CA ALA A 278 -3.90 -13.20 15.05
C ALA A 278 -4.60 -14.04 16.12
N GLN A 279 -4.63 -13.56 17.38
CA GLN A 279 -5.39 -14.22 18.44
C GLN A 279 -6.89 -14.18 18.15
N ILE A 280 -7.42 -13.00 17.77
CA ILE A 280 -8.83 -12.86 17.40
C ILE A 280 -9.18 -13.76 16.21
N TYR A 281 -8.33 -13.80 15.19
CA TYR A 281 -8.50 -14.67 14.02
C TYR A 281 -8.56 -16.15 14.39
N ALA A 282 -7.73 -16.60 15.34
CA ALA A 282 -7.70 -18.00 15.76
C ALA A 282 -8.89 -18.40 16.66
N ASP A 283 -9.51 -17.43 17.33
CA ASP A 283 -10.65 -17.66 18.23
C ASP A 283 -12.02 -17.60 17.51
N LEU A 284 -12.05 -17.09 16.27
CA LEU A 284 -13.23 -17.03 15.39
C LEU A 284 -13.47 -18.36 14.67
#